data_AF-A0A318Z9F3-F1
#
_entry.id   AF-A0A318Z9F3-F1
#
_cell.length_a   1.000
_cell.length_b   1.000
_cell.length_c   1.000
_cell.angle_alpha   90.00
_cell.angle_beta   90.00
_cell.angle_gamma   90.00
#
_symmetry.space_group_name_H-M   'P 1'
#
loop_
_entity.id
_entity.type
_entity.pdbx_description
1 polymer ?
#
loop_
_entity_poly.entity_id
_entity_poly.type
_entity_poly.pdbx_seq_one_letter_code
_entity_poly.pdbx_strand_id
1 'polypeptide(L)'
;MVKDLTFDVRYDNELAHDYYGDGEKLTKMLNKVYEAKHLQFPDNFDSTLTSPPIHFMSVSAPDDVEIDDLREINVPPGLNIDILDFAG
;
A
#
# COMPACT_ATOMS: atom_id res chain seq x y z
N MET A 1 -18.01 -3.16 -10.54
CA MET A 1 -17.54 -1.75 -10.56
C MET A 1 -16.17 -1.78 -9.88
N VAL A 2 -15.61 -0.63 -9.51
CA VAL A 2 -14.34 -0.56 -8.75
C VAL A 2 -14.60 0.22 -7.46
N LYS A 3 -13.90 -0.17 -6.40
CA LYS A 3 -13.87 0.54 -5.12
C LYS A 3 -12.47 1.07 -4.85
N ASP A 4 -12.40 2.16 -4.10
CA ASP A 4 -11.13 2.75 -3.68
C ASP A 4 -10.83 2.38 -2.24
N LEU A 5 -9.65 1.79 -2.04
CA LEU A 5 -9.12 1.42 -0.73
C LEU A 5 -7.99 2.38 -0.37
N THR A 6 -7.85 2.71 0.90
CA THR A 6 -6.67 3.44 1.39
C THR A 6 -5.66 2.46 1.95
N PHE A 7 -4.46 2.48 1.40
CA PHE A 7 -3.31 1.73 1.89
C PHE A 7 -2.40 2.68 2.66
N ASP A 8 -2.34 2.51 3.97
CA ASP A 8 -1.42 3.18 4.87
C ASP A 8 -0.12 2.39 4.92
N VAL A 9 0.89 2.84 4.19
CA VAL A 9 2.20 2.16 4.11
C VAL A 9 3.15 2.77 5.12
N ARG A 10 3.67 1.94 6.02
CA ARG A 10 4.59 2.33 7.10
C ARG A 10 5.86 1.50 7.04
N TYR A 11 6.98 2.12 7.39
CA TYR A 11 8.26 1.43 7.53
C TYR A 11 8.53 1.12 9.00
N ASP A 12 9.10 -0.04 9.28
CA ASP A 12 9.49 -0.41 10.65
C ASP A 12 10.58 0.51 11.21
N ASN A 13 11.47 1.02 10.35
CA ASN A 13 12.61 1.87 10.70
C ASN A 13 13.20 2.55 9.45
N GLU A 14 14.20 3.41 9.65
CA GLU A 14 14.88 4.13 8.58
C GLU A 14 15.63 3.21 7.60
N LEU A 15 16.16 2.06 8.04
CA LEU A 15 16.82 1.12 7.11
C LEU A 15 15.83 0.50 6.12
N ALA A 16 14.62 0.19 6.58
CA ALA A 16 13.55 -0.26 5.70
C ALA A 16 13.14 0.85 4.73
N HIS A 17 13.04 2.09 5.19
CA HIS A 17 12.76 3.24 4.33
C HIS A 17 13.84 3.45 3.27
N ASP A 18 15.12 3.42 3.64
CA ASP A 18 16.24 3.49 2.69
C ASP A 18 16.19 2.36 1.65
N TYR A 19 15.85 1.14 2.10
CA TYR A 19 15.80 -0.04 1.24
C TYR A 19 14.62 -0.03 0.27
N TYR A 20 13.42 0.29 0.73
CA TYR A 20 12.20 0.26 -0.09
C TYR A 20 11.99 1.58 -0.84
N GLY A 21 12.46 2.69 -0.29
CA GLY A 21 12.32 4.05 -0.84
C GLY A 21 10.87 4.48 -0.98
N ASP A 22 10.69 5.65 -1.59
CA ASP A 22 9.37 6.24 -1.84
C ASP A 22 8.97 6.18 -3.32
N GLY A 23 7.80 6.77 -3.64
CA GLY A 23 7.33 7.00 -4.99
C GLY A 23 7.26 5.74 -5.85
N GLU A 24 7.79 5.83 -7.07
CA GLU A 24 7.73 4.76 -8.08
C GLU A 24 8.38 3.44 -7.61
N LYS A 25 9.44 3.52 -6.80
CA LYS A 25 10.13 2.34 -6.29
C LYS A 25 9.22 1.54 -5.35
N LEU A 26 8.56 2.26 -4.43
CA LEU A 26 7.61 1.69 -3.51
C LEU A 26 6.40 1.09 -4.25
N THR A 27 5.77 1.86 -5.15
CA THR A 27 4.57 1.42 -5.87
C THR A 27 4.83 0.22 -6.77
N LYS A 28 6.00 0.14 -7.44
CA LYS A 28 6.40 -1.05 -8.21
C LYS A 28 6.53 -2.29 -7.34
N MET A 29 7.11 -2.15 -6.14
CA MET A 29 7.25 -3.26 -5.21
C MET A 29 5.87 -3.70 -4.69
N LEU A 30 5.00 -2.77 -4.32
CA LEU A 30 3.63 -3.09 -3.87
C LEU A 30 2.81 -3.74 -4.99
N ASN A 31 2.88 -3.24 -6.22
CA ASN A 31 2.25 -3.87 -7.38
C ASN A 31 2.67 -5.34 -7.53
N LYS A 32 3.94 -5.66 -7.27
CA LYS A 32 4.44 -7.03 -7.32
C LYS A 32 3.93 -7.89 -6.15
N VAL A 33 3.85 -7.33 -4.95
CA VAL A 33 3.31 -8.02 -3.76
C VAL A 33 1.84 -8.38 -3.95
N TYR A 34 1.06 -7.49 -4.58
CA TYR A 34 -0.37 -7.64 -4.78
C TYR A 34 -0.77 -8.05 -6.21
N GLU A 35 0.16 -8.56 -7.03
CA GLU A 35 -0.04 -8.76 -8.48
C GLU A 35 -1.24 -9.67 -8.81
N ALA A 36 -1.53 -10.65 -7.95
CA ALA A 36 -2.64 -11.60 -8.11
C ALA A 36 -4.02 -11.00 -7.79
N LYS A 37 -4.09 -9.80 -7.21
CA LYS A 37 -5.34 -9.17 -6.74
C LYS A 37 -5.88 -8.12 -7.70
N HIS A 38 -5.21 -7.91 -8.84
CA HIS A 38 -5.66 -6.96 -9.87
C HIS A 38 -5.88 -5.53 -9.36
N LEU A 39 -5.07 -5.10 -8.39
CA LEU A 39 -5.12 -3.75 -7.83
C LEU A 39 -4.45 -2.74 -8.76
N GLN A 40 -4.89 -1.49 -8.69
CA GLN A 40 -4.24 -0.35 -9.34
C GLN A 40 -3.73 0.63 -8.29
N PHE A 41 -2.40 0.69 -8.15
CA PHE A 41 -1.74 1.65 -7.26
C PHE A 41 -1.59 3.01 -7.94
N PRO A 42 -1.69 4.12 -7.18
CA PRO A 42 -1.59 5.46 -7.74
C PRO A 42 -0.13 5.84 -8.03
N ASP A 43 0.08 6.72 -9.01
CA ASP A 43 1.41 7.27 -9.31
C ASP A 43 1.88 8.30 -8.27
N ASN A 44 0.94 8.96 -7.58
CA ASN A 44 1.19 9.97 -6.57
C ASN A 44 0.32 9.71 -5.33
N PHE A 45 0.85 10.03 -4.16
CA PHE A 45 0.17 9.81 -2.89
C PHE A 45 0.65 10.81 -1.84
N ASP A 46 -0.20 11.07 -0.86
CA ASP A 46 0.13 11.94 0.26
C ASP A 46 1.03 11.23 1.25
N SER A 47 1.83 12.02 1.98
CA SER A 47 2.78 11.49 2.97
C SER A 47 2.87 12.39 4.20
N THR A 48 3.15 11.80 5.35
CA THR A 48 3.48 12.58 6.56
C THR A 48 4.87 13.22 6.45
N LEU A 49 5.10 14.29 7.22
CA LEU A 49 6.40 14.95 7.33
C LEU A 49 7.28 14.33 8.44
N THR A 50 7.25 13.00 8.57
CA THR A 50 8.05 12.24 9.55
C THR A 50 9.17 11.47 8.87
N SER A 51 10.15 10.99 9.65
CA SER A 51 11.21 10.10 9.18
C SER A 51 11.15 8.79 9.98
N PRO A 52 10.79 7.65 9.37
CA PRO A 52 10.29 7.51 8.00
C PRO A 52 8.85 8.07 7.84
N PRO A 53 8.43 8.41 6.61
CA PRO A 53 7.07 8.88 6.34
C PRO A 53 6.06 7.73 6.42
N ILE A 54 4.79 8.09 6.61
CA ILE A 54 3.64 7.22 6.34
C ILE A 54 3.07 7.67 5.00
N HIS A 55 2.82 6.74 4.09
CA HIS A 55 2.22 7.01 2.79
C HIS A 55 0.76 6.59 2.76
N PHE A 56 -0.11 7.46 2.24
CA PHE A 56 -1.54 7.21 2.11
C PHE A 56 -1.89 7.03 0.64
N MET A 57 -2.02 5.78 0.18
CA MET A 57 -2.28 5.46 -1.23
C MET A 57 -3.74 5.13 -1.46
N SER A 58 -4.37 5.83 -2.41
CA SER A 58 -5.71 5.47 -2.92
C SER A 58 -5.55 4.38 -3.99
N VAL A 59 -5.81 3.13 -3.62
CA VAL A 59 -5.65 1.94 -4.47
C VAL A 59 -7.02 1.51 -4.98
N SER A 60 -7.20 1.48 -6.30
CA SER A 60 -8.44 1.00 -6.89
C SER A 60 -8.44 -0.53 -6.98
N ALA A 61 -9.52 -1.13 -6.52
CA ALA A 61 -9.73 -2.58 -6.48
C ALA A 61 -11.06 -2.95 -7.16
N PRO A 62 -11.17 -4.15 -7.76
CA PRO A 62 -12.47 -4.71 -8.10
C PRO A 62 -13.38 -4.83 -6.88
N ASP A 63 -14.70 -4.61 -7.03
CA ASP A 63 -15.63 -4.64 -5.88
C ASP A 63 -15.70 -6.02 -5.19
N ASP A 64 -15.46 -7.09 -5.95
CA ASP A 64 -15.49 -8.48 -5.50
C ASP A 64 -14.23 -8.89 -4.72
N VAL A 65 -13.21 -8.03 -4.64
CA VAL A 65 -12.05 -8.27 -3.79
C VAL A 65 -12.43 -8.08 -2.32
N GLU A 66 -12.30 -9.14 -1.53
CA GLU A 66 -12.45 -9.09 -0.08
C GLU A 66 -11.23 -8.41 0.57
N ILE A 67 -11.46 -7.53 1.54
CA ILE A 67 -10.37 -6.78 2.19
C ILE A 67 -9.51 -7.69 3.06
N ASP A 68 -10.13 -8.67 3.72
CA ASP A 68 -9.41 -9.60 4.60
C ASP A 68 -8.42 -10.45 3.78
N ASP A 69 -8.80 -10.83 2.57
CA ASP A 69 -7.96 -11.45 1.55
C ASP A 69 -6.71 -10.62 1.17
N LEU A 70 -6.82 -9.29 1.21
CA LEU A 70 -5.69 -8.38 0.97
C LEU A 70 -4.80 -8.24 2.20
N ARG A 71 -5.38 -8.31 3.40
CA ARG A 71 -4.67 -8.24 4.69
C ARG A 71 -3.88 -9.52 4.99
N GLU A 72 -4.30 -10.66 4.44
CA GLU A 72 -3.57 -11.93 4.56
C GLU A 72 -2.33 -12.02 3.66
N ILE A 73 -2.14 -11.07 2.73
CA ILE A 73 -0.96 -11.06 1.86
C ILE A 73 0.29 -10.80 2.70
N ASN A 74 1.29 -11.66 2.48
CA ASN A 74 2.57 -11.54 3.16
C ASN A 74 3.36 -10.35 2.62
N VAL A 75 3.33 -9.25 3.38
CA VAL A 75 4.10 -8.05 3.11
C VAL A 75 5.58 -8.29 3.45
N PRO A 76 6.53 -7.83 2.62
CA PRO A 76 7.96 -7.94 2.91
C PRO A 76 8.34 -7.36 4.29
N PRO A 77 9.30 -7.98 5.00
CA PRO A 77 9.72 -7.50 6.31
C PRO A 77 10.26 -6.07 6.24
N GLY A 78 9.95 -5.24 7.23
CA GLY A 78 10.29 -3.82 7.21
C GLY A 78 9.15 -2.92 6.76
N LEU A 79 8.06 -3.48 6.20
CA LEU A 79 6.86 -2.76 5.80
C LEU A 79 5.63 -3.27 6.53
N ASN A 80 4.79 -2.33 6.96
CA ASN A 80 3.46 -2.61 7.45
C ASN A 80 2.45 -1.87 6.58
N ILE A 81 1.39 -2.57 6.18
CA ILE A 81 0.32 -2.01 5.35
C ILE A 81 -0.97 -2.17 6.12
N ASP A 82 -1.61 -1.05 6.46
CA ASP A 82 -2.99 -1.06 6.93
C ASP A 82 -3.92 -0.69 5.77
N ILE A 83 -5.01 -1.44 5.64
CA ILE A 83 -5.95 -1.30 4.52
C ILE A 83 -7.29 -0.85 5.09
N LEU A 84 -7.70 0.35 4.70
CA LEU A 84 -8.94 0.97 5.11
C LEU A 84 -9.89 1.03 3.92
N ASP A 85 -11.14 0.62 4.15
CA ASP A 85 -12.24 0.85 3.21
C ASP A 85 -13.16 1.90 3.80
N PHE A 86 -13.23 3.06 3.14
CA PHE A 86 -14.07 4.17 3.57
C PHE A 86 -15.45 4.15 2.88
N ALA A 87 -15.74 3.15 2.03
CA ALA A 87 -17.07 2.91 1.52
C ALA A 87 -17.93 2.24 2.62
N GLY A 88 -18.48 3.08 3.51
CA GLY A 88 -19.57 2.72 4.43
C GLY A 88 -20.94 2.88 3.82
#